data_AF-A0A0N0DAV7-F1
#
_entry.id   AF-A0A0N0DAV7-F1
#
_cell.length_a   1.000
_cell.length_b   1.000
_cell.length_c   1.000
_cell.angle_alpha   90.00
_cell.angle_beta   90.00
_cell.angle_gamma   90.00
#
_symmetry.space_group_name_H-M   'P 1'
#
loop_
_entity.id
_entity.type
_entity.pdbx_description
1 polymer ?
#
loop_
_entity_poly.entity_id
_entity_poly.type
_entity_poly.pdbx_seq_one_letter_code
_entity_poly.pdbx_strand_id
1 'polypeptide(L)'
;MALFVIITLILGCALLGGYAKACILDMTDSLSRPITGIESVDAAVNLLLEFFSQGLRKNHEVKGMDLEALIAFVYLAAQFGGAWYIIALEGLRFGNKGTILSWTGTFGIVFQAVTITIIAPIYLTIQLLVSPSIPQQANFLADPTDLSFLPIATIISYVVPSIGLCLPLVFDISREAKFIAVALWQPFPLYQSALHSISRLFSGSRQHTSKNKAHVDMRLCRKALNRAYMFITGLTRAPNVIVTGIRAILLALVGGPIFPALMFLWERDDIVINKASPTSRKQK
;
A
#
# COMPACT_ATOMS: atom_id res chain seq x y z
N MET A 1 -5.40 20.97 -15.44
CA MET A 1 -6.34 19.87 -15.11
C MET A 1 -5.93 19.08 -13.87
N ALA A 2 -4.68 18.60 -13.72
CA ALA A 2 -4.25 17.83 -12.54
C ALA A 2 -4.44 18.58 -11.20
N LEU A 3 -4.04 19.85 -11.13
CA LEU A 3 -4.25 20.69 -9.94
C LEU A 3 -5.73 20.87 -9.61
N PHE A 4 -6.59 20.99 -10.64
CA PHE A 4 -8.03 21.17 -10.48
C PHE A 4 -8.69 19.90 -9.97
N VAL A 5 -8.34 18.73 -10.50
CA VAL A 5 -8.86 17.43 -10.02
C VAL A 5 -8.39 17.14 -8.59
N ILE A 6 -7.14 17.46 -8.25
CA ILE A 6 -6.59 17.34 -6.90
C ILE A 6 -7.33 18.28 -5.93
N ILE A 7 -7.53 19.54 -6.30
CA ILE A 7 -8.29 20.50 -5.50
C ILE A 7 -9.74 20.06 -5.34
N THR A 8 -10.42 19.59 -6.40
CA THR A 8 -11.81 19.15 -6.33
C THR A 8 -11.99 17.85 -5.53
N LEU A 9 -11.02 16.93 -5.57
CA LEU A 9 -11.03 15.72 -4.72
C LEU A 9 -10.72 16.05 -3.25
N ILE A 10 -9.77 16.96 -2.99
CA ILE A 10 -9.47 17.43 -1.64
C ILE A 10 -10.66 18.23 -1.07
N LEU A 11 -11.29 19.11 -1.86
CA LEU A 11 -12.51 19.83 -1.47
C LEU A 11 -13.69 18.87 -1.30
N GLY A 12 -13.82 17.87 -2.18
CA GLY A 12 -14.86 16.84 -2.08
C GLY A 12 -14.73 16.01 -0.80
N CYS A 13 -13.49 15.67 -0.41
CA CYS A 13 -13.21 14.99 0.86
C CYS A 13 -13.39 15.93 2.07
N ALA A 14 -13.03 17.21 1.95
CA ALA A 14 -13.27 18.22 2.99
C ALA A 14 -14.77 18.49 3.22
N LEU A 15 -15.59 18.42 2.16
CA LEU A 15 -17.05 18.55 2.24
C LEU A 15 -17.71 17.33 2.91
N LEU A 16 -17.13 16.13 2.76
CA LEU A 16 -17.53 14.94 3.53
C LEU A 16 -17.13 15.02 5.01
N GLY A 17 -16.11 15.81 5.35
CA GLY A 17 -15.70 16.10 6.73
C GLY A 17 -16.69 16.95 7.54
N GLY A 18 -17.67 17.59 6.90
CA GLY A 18 -18.68 18.44 7.55
C GLY A 18 -19.73 17.69 8.40
N TYR A 19 -19.73 16.35 8.40
CA TYR A 19 -20.74 15.52 9.09
C TYR A 19 -20.22 14.74 10.30
N ALA A 20 -19.05 15.09 10.85
CA ALA A 20 -18.51 14.41 12.04
C ALA A 20 -19.11 14.94 13.35
N LYS A 21 -20.38 14.65 13.64
CA LYS A 21 -20.92 14.70 15.01
C LYS A 21 -20.90 13.29 15.59
N ALA A 22 -20.00 13.07 16.56
CA ALA A 22 -19.60 11.82 17.22
C ALA A 22 -18.58 10.98 16.41
N CYS A 23 -17.30 11.36 16.52
CA CYS A 23 -16.20 10.47 16.15
C CYS A 23 -16.06 9.40 17.24
N ILE A 24 -16.14 8.12 16.86
CA ILE A 24 -15.96 6.95 17.76
C ILE A 24 -14.49 6.82 18.23
N LEU A 25 -13.57 7.53 17.57
CA LEU A 25 -12.16 7.53 17.87
C LEU A 25 -11.90 8.30 19.17
N ASP A 26 -11.08 7.74 20.06
CA ASP A 26 -10.68 8.37 21.32
C ASP A 26 -9.71 9.52 21.03
N MET A 27 -10.24 10.75 20.97
CA MET A 27 -9.49 11.97 20.63
C MET A 27 -8.75 12.60 21.82
N THR A 28 -8.62 11.89 22.94
CA THR A 28 -7.95 12.41 24.17
C THR A 28 -6.47 12.74 23.94
N ASP A 29 -5.85 12.14 22.92
CA ASP A 29 -4.46 12.40 22.53
C ASP A 29 -4.30 13.48 21.44
N SER A 30 -5.40 14.07 20.97
CA SER A 30 -5.40 14.96 19.80
C SER A 30 -4.54 16.22 19.99
N LEU A 31 -3.77 16.53 18.95
CA LEU A 31 -2.96 17.73 18.89
C LEU A 31 -3.36 18.53 17.66
N SER A 32 -4.25 19.51 17.85
CA SER A 32 -4.58 20.46 16.81
C SER A 32 -3.41 21.44 16.65
N ARG A 33 -2.72 21.38 15.51
CA ARG A 33 -1.63 22.30 15.17
C ARG A 33 -1.97 23.04 13.88
N PRO A 34 -1.71 24.36 13.80
CA PRO A 34 -1.64 25.06 12.52
C PRO A 34 -0.38 24.57 11.79
N ILE A 35 -0.56 23.92 10.64
CA ILE A 35 0.53 23.31 9.85
C ILE A 35 0.81 24.17 8.62
N THR A 36 -0.23 24.49 7.87
CA THR A 36 -0.17 25.25 6.61
C THR A 36 -0.75 26.66 6.75
N GLY A 37 -1.53 26.92 7.81
CA GLY A 37 -2.25 28.17 8.01
C GLY A 37 -3.59 28.23 7.27
N ILE A 38 -3.96 27.17 6.55
CA ILE A 38 -5.27 27.03 5.90
C ILE A 38 -6.10 26.04 6.72
N GLU A 39 -7.17 26.53 7.34
CA GLU A 39 -7.98 25.77 8.30
C GLU A 39 -8.47 24.42 7.75
N SER A 40 -8.99 24.39 6.52
CA SER A 40 -9.52 23.17 5.91
C SER A 40 -8.44 22.12 5.62
N VAL A 41 -7.25 22.56 5.24
CA VAL A 41 -6.11 21.67 4.97
C VAL A 41 -5.55 21.14 6.29
N ASP A 42 -5.38 22.03 7.28
CA ASP A 42 -4.88 21.65 8.59
C ASP A 42 -5.83 20.70 9.32
N ALA A 43 -7.15 20.90 9.18
CA ALA A 43 -8.15 19.98 9.70
C ALA A 43 -8.04 18.58 9.08
N ALA A 44 -7.91 18.50 7.75
CA ALA A 44 -7.77 17.23 7.05
C ALA A 44 -6.46 16.50 7.41
N VAL A 45 -5.35 17.23 7.50
CA VAL A 45 -4.05 16.67 7.90
C VAL A 45 -4.09 16.20 9.35
N ASN A 46 -4.61 17.02 10.27
CA ASN A 46 -4.73 16.63 11.69
C ASN A 46 -5.62 15.40 11.86
N LEU A 47 -6.73 15.28 11.11
CA LEU A 47 -7.58 14.08 11.12
C LEU A 47 -6.82 12.83 10.69
N LEU A 48 -6.01 12.92 9.62
CA LEU A 48 -5.18 11.82 9.15
C LEU A 48 -4.12 11.44 10.19
N LEU A 49 -3.39 12.42 10.71
CA LEU A 49 -2.37 12.17 11.72
C LEU A 49 -2.97 11.49 12.95
N GLU A 50 -4.13 11.95 13.40
CA GLU A 50 -4.84 11.36 14.54
C GLU A 50 -5.23 9.92 14.27
N PHE A 51 -5.95 9.66 13.17
CA PHE A 51 -6.42 8.33 12.79
C PHE A 51 -5.28 7.30 12.76
N PHE A 52 -4.17 7.63 12.08
CA PHE A 52 -3.03 6.73 12.01
C PHE A 52 -2.25 6.63 13.32
N SER A 53 -2.26 7.67 14.16
CA SER A 53 -1.61 7.61 15.48
C SER A 53 -2.34 6.70 16.47
N GLN A 54 -3.64 6.47 16.29
CA GLN A 54 -4.42 5.53 17.09
C GLN A 54 -4.14 4.08 16.72
N GLY A 55 -3.88 3.81 15.43
CA GLY A 55 -3.41 2.49 14.98
C GLY A 55 -2.03 2.11 15.53
N LEU A 56 -1.28 3.08 16.05
CA LEU A 56 0.03 2.91 16.71
C LEU A 56 -0.06 3.05 18.23
N ARG A 57 -1.27 3.01 18.80
CA ARG A 57 -1.44 3.11 20.25
C ARG A 57 -0.98 1.82 20.91
N LYS A 58 0.00 1.98 21.79
CA LYS A 58 0.53 0.93 22.64
C LYS A 58 -0.41 0.67 23.83
N ASN A 59 -0.57 -0.58 24.26
CA ASN A 59 -1.33 -0.88 25.48
C ASN A 59 -0.63 -0.27 26.71
N HIS A 60 -1.37 0.52 27.51
CA HIS A 60 -0.86 1.22 28.68
C HIS A 60 -0.40 0.26 29.80
N GLU A 61 -0.89 -0.97 29.80
CA GLU A 61 -0.53 -2.00 30.79
C GLU A 61 0.82 -2.68 30.48
N VAL A 62 1.30 -2.57 29.24
CA VAL A 62 2.53 -3.22 28.78
C VAL A 62 3.71 -2.24 28.87
N LYS A 63 4.63 -2.48 29.81
CA LYS A 63 5.92 -1.77 29.86
C LYS A 63 6.88 -2.36 28.84
N GLY A 64 7.56 -1.51 28.05
CA GLY A 64 8.52 -1.97 27.02
C GLY A 64 7.88 -2.30 25.67
N MET A 65 8.27 -3.38 24.99
CA MET A 65 7.79 -3.66 23.63
C MET A 65 6.37 -4.25 23.65
N ASP A 66 5.44 -3.64 22.90
CA ASP A 66 4.12 -4.22 22.63
C ASP A 66 4.22 -5.13 21.40
N LEU A 67 4.57 -6.39 21.67
CA LEU A 67 4.86 -7.39 20.64
C LEU A 67 3.62 -7.71 19.78
N GLU A 68 2.43 -7.72 20.37
CA GLU A 68 1.19 -8.02 19.66
C GLU A 68 0.88 -6.93 18.63
N ALA A 69 0.86 -5.67 19.07
CA ALA A 69 0.66 -4.53 18.17
C ALA A 69 1.75 -4.45 17.10
N LEU A 70 3.01 -4.71 17.45
CA LEU A 70 4.13 -4.69 16.52
C LEU A 70 4.00 -5.76 15.43
N ILE A 71 3.68 -7.01 15.80
CA ILE A 71 3.50 -8.10 14.82
C ILE A 71 2.31 -7.80 13.90
N ALA A 72 1.19 -7.35 14.47
CA ALA A 72 0.00 -6.99 13.70
C ALA A 72 0.31 -5.85 12.71
N PHE A 73 1.00 -4.80 13.17
CA PHE A 73 1.40 -3.68 12.33
C PHE A 73 2.34 -4.12 11.20
N VAL A 74 3.41 -4.85 11.51
CA VAL A 74 4.38 -5.33 10.49
C VAL A 74 3.69 -6.20 9.45
N TYR A 75 2.78 -7.08 9.88
CA TYR A 75 1.98 -7.92 8.98
C TYR A 75 1.12 -7.08 8.03
N LEU A 76 0.32 -6.17 8.58
CA LEU A 76 -0.60 -5.33 7.81
C LEU A 76 0.14 -4.38 6.88
N ALA A 77 1.22 -3.75 7.37
CA ALA A 77 2.10 -2.91 6.56
C ALA A 77 2.67 -3.71 5.38
N ALA A 78 3.21 -4.91 5.61
CA ALA A 78 3.73 -5.72 4.51
C ALA A 78 2.66 -6.07 3.45
N GLN A 79 1.44 -6.43 3.85
CA GLN A 79 0.35 -6.71 2.88
C GLN A 79 -0.04 -5.46 2.10
N PHE A 80 -0.18 -4.33 2.80
CA PHE A 80 -0.48 -3.04 2.20
C PHE A 80 0.61 -2.59 1.22
N GLY A 81 1.87 -2.69 1.61
CA GLY A 81 3.02 -2.44 0.74
C GLY A 81 3.01 -3.35 -0.49
N GLY A 82 2.60 -4.60 -0.32
CA GLY A 82 2.27 -5.55 -1.38
C GLY A 82 1.31 -4.98 -2.42
N ALA A 83 0.12 -4.59 -1.97
CA ALA A 83 -0.93 -4.03 -2.82
C ALA A 83 -0.48 -2.74 -3.51
N TRP A 84 0.14 -1.82 -2.75
CA TRP A 84 0.66 -0.56 -3.28
C TRP A 84 1.73 -0.77 -4.35
N TYR A 85 2.66 -1.69 -4.13
CA TYR A 85 3.75 -1.97 -5.08
C TYR A 85 3.21 -2.45 -6.43
N ILE A 86 2.14 -3.25 -6.42
CA ILE A 86 1.50 -3.70 -7.66
C ILE A 86 0.82 -2.54 -8.38
N ILE A 87 0.13 -1.65 -7.68
CA ILE A 87 -0.45 -0.42 -8.27
C ILE A 87 0.67 0.45 -8.88
N ALA A 88 1.78 0.61 -8.15
CA ALA A 88 2.93 1.36 -8.62
C ALA A 88 3.55 0.75 -9.88
N LEU A 89 3.74 -0.57 -9.91
CA LEU A 89 4.23 -1.32 -11.07
C LEU A 89 3.28 -1.17 -12.26
N GLU A 90 1.97 -1.27 -12.03
CA GLU A 90 0.95 -1.15 -13.06
C GLU A 90 0.99 0.23 -13.72
N GLY A 91 1.14 1.30 -12.94
CA GLY A 91 1.30 2.65 -13.47
C GLY A 91 2.57 2.88 -14.30
N LEU A 92 3.59 2.02 -14.17
CA LEU A 92 4.82 2.07 -14.98
C LEU A 92 4.69 1.35 -16.34
N ARG A 93 3.63 0.55 -16.55
CA ARG A 93 3.44 -0.18 -17.81
C ARG A 93 3.18 0.76 -18.98
N PHE A 94 3.70 0.41 -20.16
CA PHE A 94 3.48 1.18 -21.38
C PHE A 94 2.00 1.28 -21.74
N GLY A 95 1.19 0.25 -21.46
CA GLY A 95 -0.26 0.28 -21.69
C GLY A 95 -1.00 1.35 -20.88
N ASN A 96 -0.43 1.80 -19.75
CA ASN A 96 -1.02 2.82 -18.89
C ASN A 96 -0.36 4.20 -19.06
N LYS A 97 0.70 4.32 -19.88
CA LYS A 97 1.38 5.61 -20.09
C LYS A 97 0.41 6.65 -20.64
N GLY A 98 0.35 7.80 -19.96
CA GLY A 98 -0.51 8.92 -20.37
C GLY A 98 -1.97 8.79 -19.95
N THR A 99 -2.37 7.67 -19.35
CA THR A 99 -3.68 7.53 -18.72
C THR A 99 -3.63 7.95 -17.25
N ILE A 100 -4.79 8.11 -16.61
CA ILE A 100 -4.89 8.40 -15.18
C ILE A 100 -4.22 7.32 -14.32
N LEU A 101 -4.18 6.07 -14.80
CA LEU A 101 -3.60 4.91 -14.09
C LEU A 101 -2.09 5.02 -13.93
N SER A 102 -1.41 5.79 -14.80
CA SER A 102 0.02 6.09 -14.62
C SER A 102 0.32 7.08 -13.49
N TRP A 103 -0.69 7.78 -12.97
CA TRP A 103 -0.52 8.82 -11.94
C TRP A 103 -0.60 8.21 -10.54
N THR A 104 0.27 7.24 -10.29
CA THR A 104 0.26 6.45 -9.05
C THR A 104 0.40 7.32 -7.81
N GLY A 105 1.25 8.36 -7.81
CA GLY A 105 1.34 9.31 -6.69
C GLY A 105 0.04 10.05 -6.36
N THR A 106 -0.79 10.36 -7.36
CA THR A 106 -2.09 11.02 -7.13
C THR A 106 -3.09 10.05 -6.52
N PHE A 107 -3.22 8.84 -7.08
CA PHE A 107 -3.98 7.75 -6.45
C PHE A 107 -3.47 7.48 -5.02
N GLY A 108 -2.17 7.62 -4.84
CA GLY A 108 -1.46 7.58 -3.59
C GLY A 108 -2.05 8.48 -2.51
N ILE A 109 -2.10 9.77 -2.80
CA ILE A 109 -2.65 10.77 -1.87
C ILE A 109 -4.14 10.58 -1.65
N VAL A 110 -4.89 10.21 -2.70
CA VAL A 110 -6.33 9.98 -2.58
C VAL A 110 -6.62 8.78 -1.65
N PHE A 111 -5.86 7.69 -1.75
CA PHE A 111 -6.05 6.55 -0.84
C PHE A 111 -5.64 6.89 0.59
N GLN A 112 -4.65 7.76 0.82
CA GLN A 112 -4.32 8.17 2.19
C GLN A 112 -5.51 8.89 2.84
N ALA A 113 -6.24 9.71 2.08
CA ALA A 113 -7.42 10.43 2.55
C ALA A 113 -8.67 9.55 2.74
N VAL A 114 -8.92 8.62 1.80
CA VAL A 114 -10.20 7.87 1.73
C VAL A 114 -10.07 6.40 2.15
N THR A 115 -8.85 5.91 2.33
CA THR A 115 -8.42 4.51 2.54
C THR A 115 -8.35 3.65 1.28
N ILE A 116 -7.44 2.67 1.31
CA ILE A 116 -7.19 1.74 0.19
C ILE A 116 -8.39 0.81 -0.07
N THR A 117 -9.22 0.51 0.92
CA THR A 117 -10.38 -0.39 0.78
C THR A 117 -11.43 0.16 -0.17
N ILE A 118 -11.56 1.49 -0.25
CA ILE A 118 -12.46 2.18 -1.19
C ILE A 118 -11.75 2.45 -2.52
N ILE A 119 -10.51 2.93 -2.46
CA ILE A 119 -9.80 3.37 -3.67
C ILE A 119 -9.31 2.21 -4.54
N ALA A 120 -8.91 1.06 -3.96
CA ALA A 120 -8.42 -0.06 -4.75
C ALA A 120 -9.49 -0.66 -5.68
N PRO A 121 -10.74 -0.95 -5.24
CA PRO A 121 -11.80 -1.38 -6.17
C PRO A 121 -12.04 -0.38 -7.30
N ILE A 122 -12.07 0.92 -7.01
CA ILE A 122 -12.27 1.97 -8.02
C ILE A 122 -11.11 1.96 -9.03
N TYR A 123 -9.87 1.91 -8.55
CA TYR A 123 -8.68 1.82 -9.41
C TYR A 123 -8.77 0.60 -10.34
N LEU A 124 -9.12 -0.56 -9.80
CA LEU A 124 -9.27 -1.80 -10.57
C LEU A 124 -10.43 -1.71 -11.58
N THR A 125 -11.56 -1.10 -11.22
CA THR A 125 -12.66 -0.86 -12.17
C THR A 125 -12.23 0.04 -13.31
N ILE A 126 -11.53 1.15 -13.02
CA ILE A 126 -10.99 2.04 -14.06
C ILE A 126 -10.00 1.27 -14.95
N GLN A 127 -9.12 0.46 -14.35
CA GLN A 127 -8.20 -0.40 -15.09
C GLN A 127 -8.95 -1.31 -16.05
N LEU A 128 -10.02 -1.98 -15.62
CA LEU A 128 -10.82 -2.87 -16.47
C LEU A 128 -11.53 -2.11 -17.60
N LEU A 129 -12.03 -0.90 -17.33
CA LEU A 129 -12.77 -0.09 -18.32
C LEU A 129 -11.84 0.56 -19.36
N VAL A 130 -10.62 0.91 -18.97
CA VAL A 130 -9.64 1.58 -19.85
C VAL A 130 -8.75 0.56 -20.58
N SER A 131 -8.66 -0.67 -20.07
CA SER A 131 -7.85 -1.71 -20.70
C SER A 131 -8.40 -2.08 -22.09
N PRO A 132 -7.54 -2.22 -23.11
CA PRO A 132 -7.98 -2.58 -24.45
C PRO A 132 -8.55 -4.00 -24.47
N SER A 133 -9.65 -4.20 -25.20
CA SER A 133 -10.31 -5.51 -25.36
C SER A 133 -9.42 -6.56 -26.05
N ILE A 134 -8.38 -6.12 -26.77
CA ILE A 134 -7.36 -6.97 -27.37
C ILE A 134 -6.02 -6.65 -26.68
N PRO A 135 -5.55 -7.52 -25.76
CA PRO A 135 -4.33 -7.28 -25.04
C PRO A 135 -3.11 -7.47 -25.95
N GLN A 136 -2.36 -6.39 -26.19
CA GLN A 136 -1.08 -6.47 -26.90
C GLN A 136 0.05 -6.72 -25.90
N GLN A 137 1.02 -7.58 -26.26
CA GLN A 137 2.15 -7.92 -25.40
C GLN A 137 2.95 -6.68 -24.97
N ALA A 138 3.07 -5.69 -25.86
CA ALA A 138 3.74 -4.43 -25.59
C ALA A 138 3.11 -3.62 -24.44
N ASN A 139 1.80 -3.75 -24.22
CA ASN A 139 1.08 -3.03 -23.17
C ASN A 139 1.47 -3.51 -21.78
N PHE A 140 1.90 -4.77 -21.65
CA PHE A 140 2.35 -5.34 -20.39
C PHE A 140 3.82 -5.04 -20.07
N LEU A 141 4.59 -4.55 -21.04
CA LEU A 141 5.98 -4.19 -20.83
C LEU A 141 6.08 -2.84 -20.10
N ALA A 142 7.21 -2.62 -19.44
CA ALA A 142 7.57 -1.35 -18.84
C ALA A 142 9.06 -1.09 -19.09
N ASP A 143 9.51 0.14 -18.84
CA ASP A 143 10.93 0.48 -18.96
C ASP A 143 11.75 -0.36 -17.96
N PRO A 144 12.74 -1.16 -18.41
CA PRO A 144 13.58 -1.95 -17.53
C PRO A 144 14.30 -1.12 -16.46
N THR A 145 14.62 0.14 -16.74
CA THR A 145 15.27 1.05 -15.78
C THR A 145 14.31 1.42 -14.65
N ASP A 146 13.09 1.85 -14.98
CA ASP A 146 12.07 2.17 -13.99
C ASP A 146 11.71 0.94 -13.14
N LEU A 147 11.53 -0.23 -13.77
CA LEU A 147 11.23 -1.48 -13.08
C LEU A 147 12.36 -1.94 -12.15
N SER A 148 13.61 -1.79 -12.57
CA SER A 148 14.77 -2.17 -11.75
C SER A 148 14.96 -1.24 -10.57
N PHE A 149 14.51 0.02 -10.69
CA PHE A 149 14.58 1.01 -9.63
C PHE A 149 13.40 0.93 -8.64
N LEU A 150 12.26 0.37 -9.05
CA LEU A 150 11.04 0.28 -8.24
C LEU A 150 11.25 -0.35 -6.83
N PRO A 151 12.02 -1.45 -6.65
CA PRO A 151 12.32 -1.97 -5.31
C PRO A 151 13.03 -0.94 -4.42
N ILE A 152 14.03 -0.23 -4.96
CA ILE A 152 14.79 0.77 -4.22
C ILE A 152 13.90 1.96 -3.87
N ALA A 153 13.11 2.43 -4.83
CA ALA A 153 12.14 3.50 -4.60
C ALA A 153 11.14 3.11 -3.49
N THR A 154 10.67 1.86 -3.48
CA THR A 154 9.76 1.34 -2.44
C THR A 154 10.44 1.26 -1.08
N ILE A 155 11.71 0.83 -1.02
CA ILE A 155 12.44 0.77 0.25
C ILE A 155 12.53 2.16 0.87
N ILE A 156 12.98 3.15 0.09
CA ILE A 156 13.22 4.51 0.57
C ILE A 156 11.89 5.21 0.90
N SER A 157 10.91 5.11 0.00
CA SER A 157 9.65 5.84 0.18
C SER A 157 8.74 5.19 1.21
N TYR A 158 8.66 3.85 1.26
CA TYR A 158 7.64 3.15 2.03
C TYR A 158 8.22 2.33 3.19
N VAL A 159 9.20 1.46 2.94
CA VAL A 159 9.71 0.53 3.97
C VAL A 159 10.39 1.29 5.11
N VAL A 160 11.29 2.23 4.79
CA VAL A 160 12.05 3.00 5.79
C VAL A 160 11.11 3.83 6.67
N PRO A 161 10.15 4.62 6.14
CA PRO A 161 9.18 5.31 6.98
C PRO A 161 8.29 4.35 7.80
N SER A 162 7.94 3.18 7.25
CA SER A 162 7.15 2.19 7.99
C SER A 162 7.91 1.60 9.18
N ILE A 163 9.23 1.42 9.07
CA ILE A 163 10.08 1.06 10.23
C ILE A 163 10.03 2.18 11.29
N GLY A 164 10.02 3.44 10.86
CA GLY A 164 9.82 4.58 11.76
C GLY A 164 8.51 4.51 12.54
N LEU A 165 7.43 4.03 11.91
CA LEU A 165 6.13 3.82 12.58
C LEU A 165 6.15 2.67 13.60
N CYS A 166 7.13 1.76 13.55
CA CYS A 166 7.30 0.73 14.57
C CYS A 166 7.96 1.27 15.85
N LEU A 167 8.67 2.40 15.79
CA LEU A 167 9.39 2.95 16.95
C LEU A 167 8.49 3.18 18.18
N PRO A 168 7.30 3.79 18.08
CA PRO A 168 6.40 3.95 19.22
C PRO A 168 5.90 2.63 19.84
N LEU A 169 5.95 1.52 19.09
CA LEU A 169 5.54 0.21 19.59
C LEU A 169 6.67 -0.52 20.31
N VAL A 170 7.93 -0.17 19.99
CA VAL A 170 9.14 -0.77 20.58
C VAL A 170 9.63 0.03 21.78
N PHE A 171 9.58 1.36 21.69
CA PHE A 171 10.11 2.28 22.69
C PHE A 171 9.02 3.21 23.21
N ASP A 172 9.13 3.61 24.48
CA ASP A 172 8.29 4.65 25.07
C ASP A 172 8.74 6.03 24.58
N ILE A 173 8.35 6.38 23.34
CA ILE A 173 8.67 7.67 22.73
C ILE A 173 7.62 8.73 23.08
N SER A 174 7.99 10.00 22.95
CA SER A 174 7.06 11.11 23.18
C SER A 174 5.90 11.10 22.18
N ARG A 175 4.75 11.64 22.61
CA ARG A 175 3.57 11.83 21.73
C ARG A 175 3.95 12.54 20.44
N GLU A 176 4.78 13.58 20.53
CA GLU A 176 5.21 14.38 19.38
C GLU A 176 6.02 13.56 18.38
N ALA A 177 6.91 12.68 18.84
CA ALA A 177 7.69 11.81 17.97
C ALA A 177 6.79 10.83 17.19
N LYS A 178 5.71 10.32 17.80
CA LYS A 178 4.70 9.50 17.13
C LYS A 178 4.03 10.27 15.99
N PHE A 179 3.57 11.51 16.25
CA PHE A 179 2.96 12.35 15.23
C PHE A 179 3.92 12.67 14.08
N ILE A 180 5.19 12.96 14.37
CA ILE A 180 6.22 13.19 13.34
C ILE A 180 6.43 11.93 12.49
N ALA A 181 6.51 10.75 13.10
CA ALA A 181 6.67 9.49 12.37
C ALA A 181 5.50 9.26 11.40
N VAL A 182 4.27 9.49 11.85
CA VAL A 182 3.06 9.42 10.99
C VAL A 182 3.13 10.46 9.88
N ALA A 183 3.45 11.71 10.20
CA ALA A 183 3.53 12.79 9.21
C ALA A 183 4.57 12.53 8.12
N LEU A 184 5.71 11.94 8.48
CA LEU A 184 6.75 11.52 7.53
C LEU A 184 6.29 10.33 6.68
N TRP A 185 5.47 9.42 7.22
CA TRP A 185 4.97 8.27 6.47
C TRP A 185 3.84 8.65 5.49
N GLN A 186 2.93 9.56 5.87
CA GLN A 186 1.73 9.91 5.09
C GLN A 186 2.01 10.18 3.59
N PRO A 187 2.94 11.06 3.20
CA PRO A 187 3.19 11.39 1.80
C PRO A 187 4.11 10.39 1.07
N PHE A 188 4.31 9.16 1.59
CA PHE A 188 5.14 8.16 0.93
C PHE A 188 4.87 7.94 -0.57
N PRO A 189 3.61 7.99 -1.07
CA PRO A 189 3.35 7.81 -2.50
C PRO A 189 3.96 8.92 -3.36
N LEU A 190 4.05 10.13 -2.81
CA LEU A 190 4.70 11.26 -3.46
C LEU A 190 6.22 11.10 -3.44
N TYR A 191 6.80 10.61 -2.34
CA TYR A 191 8.23 10.29 -2.28
C TYR A 191 8.60 9.29 -3.37
N GLN A 192 7.81 8.24 -3.54
CA GLN A 192 8.05 7.24 -4.58
C GLN A 192 7.99 7.85 -5.99
N SER A 193 6.97 8.68 -6.25
CA SER A 193 6.80 9.36 -7.54
C SER A 193 7.93 10.36 -7.83
N ALA A 194 8.38 11.07 -6.80
CA ALA A 194 9.51 11.99 -6.88
C ALA A 194 10.82 11.24 -7.16
N LEU A 195 11.08 10.12 -6.47
CA LEU A 195 12.26 9.29 -6.71
C LEU A 195 12.32 8.77 -8.15
N HIS A 196 11.20 8.30 -8.72
CA HIS A 196 11.15 7.92 -10.14
C HIS A 196 11.40 9.10 -11.07
N SER A 197 10.81 10.26 -10.78
CA SER A 197 11.02 11.48 -11.58
C SER A 197 12.49 11.90 -11.58
N ILE A 198 13.12 11.93 -10.40
CA ILE A 198 14.54 12.24 -10.22
C ILE A 198 15.42 11.21 -10.94
N SER A 199 15.13 9.92 -10.80
CA SER A 199 15.87 8.84 -11.48
C SER A 199 15.84 9.00 -13.01
N ARG A 200 14.69 9.40 -13.57
CA ARG A 200 14.54 9.67 -15.00
C ARG A 200 15.28 10.93 -15.44
N LEU A 201 15.38 11.97 -14.62
CA LEU A 201 16.18 13.16 -14.93
C LEU A 201 17.67 12.80 -15.07
N PHE A 202 18.20 12.01 -14.14
CA PHE A 202 19.59 11.54 -14.21
C PHE A 202 19.83 10.53 -15.35
N SER A 203 18.86 9.68 -15.66
CA SER A 203 18.97 8.69 -16.74
C SER A 203 18.77 9.30 -18.13
N GLY A 204 17.87 10.27 -18.27
CA GLY A 204 17.60 11.00 -19.51
C GLY A 204 18.78 11.87 -19.96
N SER A 205 19.55 12.43 -19.01
CA SER A 205 20.83 13.08 -19.30
C SER A 205 21.87 12.13 -19.91
N ARG A 206 21.77 10.82 -19.67
CA ARG A 206 22.63 9.78 -20.28
C ARG A 206 22.11 9.27 -21.62
N GLN A 207 20.82 9.45 -21.91
CA GLN A 207 20.17 8.84 -23.08
C GLN A 207 20.21 9.74 -24.32
N HIS A 208 20.46 11.04 -24.16
CA HIS A 208 20.56 12.01 -25.27
C HIS A 208 21.74 11.73 -26.23
N THR A 209 22.69 10.89 -25.84
CA THR A 209 23.83 10.41 -26.66
C THR A 209 23.56 9.11 -27.43
N SER A 210 22.44 8.40 -27.20
CA SER A 210 22.13 7.14 -27.89
C SER A 210 20.80 7.21 -28.63
N LYS A 211 20.79 7.96 -29.74
CA LYS A 211 19.73 7.89 -30.75
C LYS A 211 19.90 6.61 -31.58
N ASN A 212 19.36 5.49 -31.10
CA ASN A 212 18.92 4.45 -32.02
C ASN A 212 17.75 3.68 -31.41
N LYS A 213 16.58 3.85 -32.05
CA LYS A 213 15.31 3.11 -31.92
C LYS A 213 15.19 2.25 -30.65
N ALA A 214 14.42 2.76 -29.68
CA ALA A 214 14.04 2.07 -28.46
C ALA A 214 13.15 0.84 -28.76
N HIS A 215 13.74 -0.22 -29.31
CA HIS A 215 13.21 -1.55 -29.15
C HIS A 215 13.52 -1.93 -27.70
N VAL A 216 12.52 -1.82 -26.82
CA VAL A 216 12.68 -2.25 -25.43
C VAL A 216 13.14 -3.71 -25.45
N ASP A 217 14.30 -3.97 -24.86
CA ASP A 217 14.82 -5.33 -24.78
C ASP A 217 13.91 -6.14 -23.87
N MET A 218 13.10 -7.03 -24.47
CA MET A 218 12.16 -7.88 -23.77
C MET A 218 12.84 -8.76 -22.71
N ARG A 219 14.11 -9.15 -22.92
CA ARG A 219 14.86 -9.96 -21.95
C ARG A 219 15.19 -9.15 -20.70
N LEU A 220 15.64 -7.91 -20.87
CA LEU A 220 15.91 -6.99 -19.76
C LEU A 220 14.62 -6.65 -19.00
N CYS A 221 13.54 -6.35 -19.71
CA CYS A 221 12.23 -6.09 -19.11
C CYS A 221 11.75 -7.29 -18.27
N ARG A 222 11.83 -8.51 -18.82
CA ARG A 222 11.44 -9.73 -18.09
C ARG A 222 12.28 -9.95 -16.84
N LYS A 223 13.60 -9.74 -16.92
CA LYS A 223 14.50 -9.87 -15.78
C LYS A 223 14.18 -8.84 -14.69
N ALA A 224 13.89 -7.60 -15.08
CA ALA A 224 13.48 -6.54 -14.16
C ALA A 224 12.13 -6.84 -13.49
N LEU A 225 11.14 -7.30 -14.27
CA LEU A 225 9.85 -7.76 -13.74
C LEU A 225 10.02 -8.91 -12.74
N ASN A 226 10.81 -9.93 -13.08
CA ASN A 226 11.06 -11.05 -12.17
C ASN A 226 11.68 -10.58 -10.86
N ARG A 227 12.65 -9.65 -10.90
CA ARG A 227 13.23 -9.06 -9.68
C ARG A 227 12.20 -8.28 -8.88
N ALA A 228 11.38 -7.47 -9.53
CA ALA A 228 10.30 -6.72 -8.88
C ALA A 228 9.29 -7.65 -8.19
N TYR A 229 8.86 -8.72 -8.87
CA TYR A 229 7.96 -9.72 -8.30
C TYR A 229 8.60 -10.53 -7.17
N MET A 230 9.87 -10.93 -7.29
CA MET A 230 10.59 -11.60 -6.20
C MET A 230 10.74 -10.70 -4.97
N PHE A 231 11.05 -9.42 -5.16
CA PHE A 231 11.12 -8.45 -4.08
C PHE A 231 9.79 -8.35 -3.32
N ILE A 232 8.68 -8.11 -4.03
CA ILE A 232 7.39 -7.89 -3.38
C ILE A 232 6.79 -9.16 -2.78
N THR A 233 7.01 -10.31 -3.42
CA THR A 233 6.61 -11.60 -2.86
C THR A 233 7.45 -11.94 -1.63
N GLY A 234 8.75 -11.62 -1.61
CA GLY A 234 9.58 -11.73 -0.41
C GLY A 234 9.08 -10.85 0.74
N LEU A 235 8.83 -9.57 0.45
CA LEU A 235 8.33 -8.60 1.44
C LEU A 235 7.00 -9.05 2.07
N THR A 236 6.07 -9.57 1.25
CA THR A 236 4.74 -9.99 1.72
C THR A 236 4.73 -11.39 2.33
N ARG A 237 5.50 -12.34 1.79
CA ARG A 237 5.51 -13.72 2.30
C ARG A 237 6.26 -13.86 3.61
N ALA A 238 7.33 -13.10 3.86
CA ALA A 238 8.12 -13.26 5.07
C ALA A 238 7.26 -13.07 6.35
N PRO A 239 6.47 -11.99 6.51
CA PRO A 239 5.57 -11.86 7.66
C PRO A 239 4.43 -12.88 7.65
N ASN A 240 3.86 -13.21 6.48
CA ASN A 240 2.81 -14.23 6.35
C ASN A 240 3.26 -15.59 6.87
N VAL A 241 4.47 -16.04 6.52
CA VAL A 241 5.03 -17.32 6.97
C VAL A 241 5.27 -17.31 8.48
N ILE A 242 5.77 -16.19 9.02
CA ILE A 242 5.97 -16.04 10.47
C ILE A 242 4.64 -16.16 11.22
N VAL A 243 3.62 -15.39 10.82
CA VAL A 243 2.31 -15.39 11.48
C VAL A 243 1.61 -16.75 11.36
N THR A 244 1.63 -17.34 10.15
CA THR A 244 1.01 -18.66 9.92
C THR A 244 1.76 -19.76 10.68
N GLY A 245 3.09 -19.68 10.75
CA GLY A 245 3.92 -20.60 11.53
C GLY A 245 3.64 -20.51 13.02
N ILE A 246 3.58 -19.30 13.59
CA ILE A 246 3.20 -19.08 14.99
C ILE A 246 1.80 -19.63 15.26
N ARG A 247 0.82 -19.34 14.40
CA ARG A 247 -0.55 -19.86 14.53
C ARG A 247 -0.58 -21.38 14.49
N ALA A 248 0.14 -22.00 13.55
CA ALA A 248 0.22 -23.45 13.45
C ALA A 248 0.86 -24.09 14.69
N ILE A 249 1.94 -23.49 15.22
CA ILE A 249 2.59 -23.94 16.45
C ILE A 249 1.66 -23.79 17.65
N LEU A 250 0.99 -22.65 17.82
CA LEU A 250 0.04 -22.42 18.91
C LEU A 250 -1.13 -23.41 18.83
N LEU A 251 -1.67 -23.66 17.64
CA LEU A 251 -2.72 -24.65 17.44
C LEU A 251 -2.25 -26.08 17.72
N ALA A 252 -0.99 -26.41 17.39
CA ALA A 252 -0.40 -27.71 17.71
C ALA A 252 -0.08 -27.89 19.20
N LEU A 253 0.31 -26.81 19.90
CA LEU A 253 0.62 -26.84 21.34
C LEU A 253 -0.66 -26.84 22.20
N VAL A 254 -1.67 -26.04 21.84
CA VAL A 254 -2.92 -25.91 22.60
C VAL A 254 -3.95 -26.98 22.23
N GLY A 255 -4.06 -27.31 20.94
CA GLY A 255 -4.99 -28.33 20.44
C GLY A 255 -4.37 -29.74 20.31
N GLY A 256 -3.09 -29.88 20.63
CA GLY A 256 -2.33 -31.10 20.36
C GLY A 256 -2.11 -31.33 18.85
N PRO A 257 -1.43 -32.43 18.46
CA PRO A 257 -1.14 -32.74 17.05
C PRO A 257 -2.39 -33.02 16.20
N ILE A 258 -3.54 -33.26 16.83
CA ILE A 258 -4.80 -33.59 16.17
C ILE A 258 -5.51 -32.34 15.63
N PHE A 259 -5.39 -31.19 16.31
CA PHE A 259 -6.12 -29.99 15.94
C PHE A 259 -5.67 -29.36 14.60
N PRO A 260 -4.37 -29.24 14.28
CA PRO A 260 -3.94 -28.82 12.95
C PRO A 260 -4.42 -29.76 11.85
N ALA A 261 -4.42 -31.08 12.10
CA ALA A 261 -4.91 -32.07 11.15
C ALA A 261 -6.43 -31.95 10.91
N LEU A 262 -7.21 -31.68 11.96
CA LEU A 262 -8.65 -31.40 11.86
C LEU A 262 -8.94 -30.11 11.08
N MET A 263 -8.13 -29.07 11.29
CA MET A 263 -8.27 -27.80 10.57
C MET A 263 -7.99 -27.97 9.07
N PHE A 264 -6.92 -28.70 8.71
CA PHE A 264 -6.65 -29.03 7.31
C PHE A 264 -7.71 -29.95 6.68
N LEU A 265 -8.28 -30.88 7.46
CA LEU A 265 -9.41 -31.71 7.02
C LEU A 265 -10.65 -30.87 6.76
N TRP A 266 -10.97 -29.92 7.64
CA TRP A 266 -12.10 -29.02 7.46
C TRP A 266 -11.91 -28.10 6.25
N GLU A 267 -10.73 -27.49 6.10
CA GLU A 267 -10.43 -26.61 4.95
C GLU A 267 -10.46 -27.38 3.62
N ARG A 268 -10.01 -28.65 3.61
CA ARG A 268 -10.17 -29.56 2.46
C ARG A 268 -11.65 -29.80 2.15
N ASP A 269 -12.45 -30.10 3.16
CA ASP A 269 -13.86 -30.45 2.99
C ASP A 269 -14.68 -29.23 2.55
N ASP A 270 -14.39 -28.04 3.06
CA ASP A 270 -14.97 -26.78 2.57
C ASP A 270 -14.64 -26.52 1.10
N ILE A 271 -13.41 -26.80 0.65
CA ILE A 271 -13.03 -26.67 -0.78
C ILE A 271 -13.78 -27.69 -1.64
N VAL A 272 -13.94 -28.93 -1.16
CA VAL A 272 -14.67 -29.98 -1.89
C VAL A 272 -16.16 -29.66 -1.95
N ILE A 273 -16.78 -29.23 -0.85
CA ILE A 273 -18.19 -28.85 -0.78
C ILE A 273 -18.45 -27.63 -1.67
N ASN A 274 -17.58 -26.61 -1.64
CA ASN A 274 -17.71 -25.43 -2.51
C ASN A 274 -17.50 -25.76 -4.00
N LYS A 275 -16.65 -26.74 -4.34
CA LYS A 275 -16.52 -27.24 -5.72
C LYS A 275 -17.66 -28.16 -6.14
N ALA A 276 -18.24 -28.91 -5.21
CA ALA A 276 -19.33 -29.84 -5.44
C ALA A 276 -20.70 -29.15 -5.49
N SER A 277 -20.82 -27.93 -4.93
CA SER A 277 -21.95 -27.02 -5.11
C SER A 277 -22.01 -26.57 -6.57
N PRO A 278 -22.83 -27.18 -7.43
CA PRO A 278 -23.04 -26.66 -8.76
C PRO A 278 -23.90 -25.42 -8.55
N THR A 279 -23.35 -24.24 -8.84
CA THR A 279 -24.13 -23.01 -9.05
C THR A 279 -25.48 -23.40 -9.61
N SER A 280 -26.53 -23.19 -8.81
CA SER A 280 -27.88 -23.50 -9.24
C SER A 280 -28.07 -22.78 -10.57
N ARG A 281 -28.25 -23.62 -11.59
CA ARG A 281 -29.15 -23.41 -12.71
C ARG A 281 -29.87 -22.06 -12.63
N LYS A 282 -29.55 -21.21 -13.59
CA LYS A 282 -30.52 -20.59 -14.49
C LYS A 282 -31.94 -20.55 -13.90
N GLN A 283 -32.30 -19.43 -13.27
CA GLN A 283 -33.68 -18.95 -13.35
C GLN A 283 -33.80 -18.13 -14.63
N LYS A 284 -34.12 -18.83 -15.72
CA LYS A 284 -34.92 -18.34 -16.84
C LYS A 284 -35.63 -19.54 -17.44
#